data_AF-X5XWU1-F1
#
_entry.id   AF-X5XWU1-F1
#
_cell.length_a   1.000
_cell.length_b   1.000
_cell.length_c   1.000
_cell.angle_alpha   90.00
_cell.angle_beta   90.00
_cell.angle_gamma   90.00
#
_symmetry.space_group_name_H-M   'P 1'
#
loop_
_entity.id
_entity.type
_entity.pdbx_description
1 polymer ?
#
loop_
_entity_poly.entity_id
_entity_poly.type
_entity_poly.pdbx_seq_one_letter_code
_entity_poly.pdbx_strand_id
1 'polypeptide(L)' 'MTTDHEHSAAIEEAAAWLRSDNRDRIGRPIIPHLKQTFGLTAAEAIEAIREANLRHQRAA' A
#
# COMPACT_ATOMS: atom_id res chain seq x y z
N MET A 1 -22.38 2.66 9.54
CA MET A 1 -21.53 3.86 9.59
C MET A 1 -20.12 3.36 9.40
N THR A 2 -19.71 3.17 8.14
CA THR A 2 -18.40 2.59 7.82
C THR A 2 -17.40 3.73 7.87
N THR A 3 -16.53 3.70 8.86
CA THR A 3 -15.61 4.79 9.17
C THR A 3 -14.52 4.84 8.11
N ASP A 4 -14.48 5.95 7.35
CA ASP A 4 -13.42 6.33 6.40
C ASP A 4 -11.98 6.15 6.96
N HIS A 5 -11.86 6.17 8.29
CA HIS A 5 -10.62 5.92 9.02
C HIS A 5 -10.09 4.48 8.88
N GLU A 6 -10.95 3.47 8.73
CA GLU A 6 -10.51 2.07 8.55
C GLU A 6 -9.81 1.89 7.20
N HIS A 7 -10.32 2.55 6.17
CA HIS A 7 -9.72 2.57 4.83
C HIS A 7 -8.38 3.29 4.82
N SER A 8 -8.29 4.44 5.51
CA SER A 8 -7.05 5.19 5.65
C SER A 8 -5.95 4.39 6.36
N ALA A 9 -6.30 3.64 7.42
CA ALA A 9 -5.35 2.80 8.14
C ALA A 9 -4.76 1.68 7.26
N ALA A 10 -5.60 0.99 6.47
CA ALA A 10 -5.17 -0.09 5.59
C ALA A 10 -4.24 0.40 4.47
N ILE A 11 -4.50 1.59 3.92
CA ILE A 11 -3.63 2.23 2.92
C ILE A 11 -2.26 2.57 3.52
N GLU A 12 -2.24 3.13 4.74
CA GLU A 12 -1.00 3.48 5.41
C GLU A 12 -0.14 2.26 5.74
N GLU A 13 -0.77 1.18 6.22
CA GLU A 13 -0.11 -0.08 6.51
C GLU A 13 0.49 -0.70 5.23
N ALA A 14 -0.30 -0.76 4.15
CA ALA A 14 0.17 -1.23 2.85
C ALA A 14 1.34 -0.38 2.32
N ALA A 15 1.26 0.96 2.45
CA ALA A 15 2.33 1.86 2.04
C ALA A 15 3.61 1.65 2.87
N ALA A 16 3.50 1.39 4.17
CA ALA A 16 4.64 1.08 5.04
C ALA A 16 5.26 -0.27 4.71
N TRP A 17 4.43 -1.28 4.44
CA TRP A 17 4.87 -2.59 3.99
C TRP A 17 5.63 -2.50 2.65
N LEU A 18 5.13 -1.70 1.70
CA LEU A 18 5.78 -1.45 0.41
C LEU A 18 7.12 -0.73 0.52
N ARG A 19 7.32 0.09 1.56
CA ARG A 19 8.60 0.75 1.83
C ARG A 19 9.62 -0.17 2.48
N SER A 20 9.17 -1.25 3.10
CA SER A 20 10.07 -2.28 3.61
C SER A 20 10.71 -3.01 2.42
N ASP A 21 11.89 -3.58 2.61
CA ASP A 21 12.72 -4.33 1.62
C ASP A 21 11.97 -5.46 0.87
N ASN A 22 10.70 -5.68 1.21
CA ASN A 22 9.77 -6.56 0.52
C ASN A 22 9.57 -6.21 -0.95
N ARG A 23 9.75 -4.95 -1.40
CA ARG A 23 9.51 -4.58 -2.81
C ARG A 23 10.33 -5.39 -3.81
N ASP A 24 11.60 -5.65 -3.51
CA ASP A 24 12.48 -6.44 -4.38
C ASP A 24 12.16 -7.95 -4.33
N ARG A 25 11.48 -8.41 -3.26
CA ARG A 25 10.99 -9.79 -3.15
C ARG A 25 9.67 -10.03 -3.90
N ILE A 26 9.02 -8.98 -4.41
CA ILE A 26 7.75 -9.10 -5.12
C ILE A 26 8.02 -9.58 -6.55
N GLY A 27 8.14 -10.90 -6.72
CA GLY A 27 8.08 -11.56 -8.03
C GLY A 27 6.65 -11.69 -8.60
N ARG A 28 5.69 -10.87 -8.13
CA ARG A 28 4.25 -11.01 -8.42
C ARG A 28 3.59 -9.65 -8.72
N PRO A 29 2.44 -9.62 -9.41
CA PRO A 29 1.69 -8.38 -9.61
C PRO A 29 1.29 -7.74 -8.27
N ILE A 30 1.69 -6.48 -8.06
CA ILE A 30 1.61 -5.84 -6.75
C ILE A 30 0.17 -5.49 -6.33
N ILE A 31 -0.67 -5.02 -7.25
CA ILE A 31 -2.05 -4.65 -6.93
C ILE A 31 -2.87 -5.86 -6.46
N PRO A 32 -2.93 -7.00 -7.19
CA PRO A 32 -3.63 -8.19 -6.70
C PRO A 32 -3.15 -8.66 -5.33
N HIS A 33 -1.84 -8.53 -5.05
CA HIS A 33 -1.28 -8.88 -3.75
C HIS A 33 -1.81 -7.96 -2.64
N LEU A 34 -1.75 -6.63 -2.83
CA LEU A 34 -2.23 -5.67 -1.85
C LEU A 34 -3.73 -5.83 -1.53
N LYS A 35 -4.53 -6.14 -2.56
CA LYS A 35 -5.95 -6.43 -2.38
C LYS A 35 -6.20 -7.67 -1.51
N GLN A 36 -5.44 -8.74 -1.72
CA GLN A 36 -5.60 -10.00 -0.98
C GLN A 36 -5.05 -9.91 0.45
N THR A 37 -3.94 -9.20 0.64
CA THR A 37 -3.26 -9.10 1.94
C THR A 37 -3.94 -8.10 2.87
N PHE A 38 -4.37 -6.95 2.35
CA PHE A 38 -4.88 -5.82 3.15
C PHE A 38 -6.37 -5.53 2.92
N GLY A 39 -7.06 -6.34 2.10
CA GLY A 39 -8.49 -6.14 1.83
C GLY A 39 -8.82 -4.91 0.98
N LEU A 40 -7.82 -4.32 0.32
CA LEU A 40 -7.97 -3.07 -0.43
C LEU A 40 -8.74 -3.26 -1.73
N THR A 41 -9.36 -2.19 -2.20
CA THR A 41 -9.80 -2.01 -3.57
C THR A 41 -8.62 -1.68 -4.49
N ALA A 42 -8.85 -1.69 -5.81
CA ALA A 42 -7.81 -1.32 -6.77
C ALA A 42 -7.37 0.16 -6.62
N ALA A 43 -8.31 1.06 -6.31
CA ALA A 43 -8.01 2.47 -6.12
C ALA A 43 -7.15 2.69 -4.87
N GLU A 44 -7.51 2.07 -3.75
CA GLU A 44 -6.74 2.18 -2.50
C GLU A 44 -5.35 1.54 -2.62
N ALA A 45 -5.21 0.45 -3.36
CA ALA A 45 -3.91 -0.13 -3.67
C ALA A 45 -3.01 0.84 -4.47
N ILE A 46 -3.58 1.58 -5.43
CA ILE A 46 -2.85 2.62 -6.17
C ILE A 46 -2.42 3.75 -5.23
N GLU A 47 -3.29 4.20 -4.34
CA GLU A 47 -2.95 5.21 -3.34
C GLU A 47 -1.84 4.74 -2.39
N ALA A 48 -1.88 3.49 -1.91
CA ALA A 48 -0.81 2.93 -1.07
C ALA A 48 0.56 2.91 -1.80
N ILE A 49 0.56 2.58 -3.09
CA ILE A 49 1.77 2.61 -3.93
C ILE A 49 2.28 4.05 -4.10
N ARG A 50 1.37 4.99 -4.37
CA ARG A 50 1.69 6.42 -4.50
C ARG A 50 2.30 6.96 -3.21
N GLU A 51 1.68 6.68 -2.07
CA GLU A 51 2.18 7.08 -0.75
C GLU A 51 3.54 6.47 -0.43
N ALA A 52 3.76 5.19 -0.74
CA ALA A 52 5.04 4.53 -0.56
C ALA A 52 6.15 5.21 -1.38
N ASN A 53 5.87 5.53 -2.65
CA ASN A 53 6.82 6.21 -3.53
C ASN A 53 7.11 7.65 -3.08
N LEU A 54 6.09 8.42 -2.71
CA LEU A 54 6.23 9.80 -2.23
C LEU A 54 7.10 9.86 -0.97
N ARG A 55 6.86 8.94 -0.03
CA ARG A 55 7.62 8.85 1.22
C ARG A 55 9.06 8.37 0.98
N HIS A 56 9.29 7.48 0.01
CA HIS A 56 10.64 7.09 -0.40
C HIS A 56 11.41 8.27 -1.02
N GLN A 57 10.76 9.11 -1.83
CA GLN A 57 11.38 10.30 -2.43
C GLN A 57 11.76 11.37 -1.39
N ARG A 58 11.03 11.46 -0.27
CA ARG A 58 11.32 12.40 0.82
C ARG A 58 12.45 11.94 1.74
N ALA A 59 12.80 10.66 1.71
CA ALA A 59 13.83 10.05 2.55
C ALA A 59 15.21 9.96 1.86
N ALA A 60 15.30 10.37 0.58
CA ALA A 60 16.52 10.42 -0.23
C ALA A 60 17.01 11.88 -0.38
#